data_AF-A0A9D9DNY3-F1
#
_entry.id   AF-A0A9D9DNY3-F1
#
_cell.length_a   1.000
_cell.length_b   1.000
_cell.length_c   1.000
_cell.angle_alpha   90.00
_cell.angle_beta   90.00
_cell.angle_gamma   90.00
#
_symmetry.space_group_name_H-M   'P 1'
#
loop_
_entity.id
_entity.type
_entity.pdbx_description
1 polymer ?
#
loop_
_entity_poly.entity_id
_entity_poly.type
_entity_poly.pdbx_seq_one_letter_code
_entity_poly.pdbx_strand_id
1 'polypeptide(L)'
;MTEMNITLQQNNVRQQPVQEEKSFWTRAKEYAMSLFSEIADFFSGEDDAKPAKTTEIPLIRDISDEQIMQQNTRSKYIIVTKNPNYKIQKGDNISKIAAKFGVQPAAVMAVNGLDEKSAVKIRAGQSLKIPPTRTPKNINTLKDVAKSMGVSNEFILGIKRIEDGKELKDTQFHNTPYNDKGKTKTIGIGHVWKKGEPEYLNNKQVLEQFAKDLIKAEDHLRVLMGGEKNYDKLPASLKEALLDMTFNKGTDIIKNTEGLLWCLKNGKYEAAICKMTNNVSAATKQPMSGLSKRRLFDMATASKMYNGNIPKSITNTAQRVYNDGIRLLRLEYPDKTEFAAQLADYNRDVKSFWGSKVKLITK
;
A
#
# COMPACT_ATOMS: atom_id res chain seq x y z
N MET A 1 43.00 -96.33 22.03
CA MET A 1 42.13 -96.71 20.89
C MET A 1 40.70 -96.46 21.33
N THR A 2 39.90 -95.56 20.77
CA THR A 2 39.96 -94.79 19.53
C THR A 2 38.98 -93.61 19.69
N GLU A 3 39.26 -92.51 18.98
CA GLU A 3 38.64 -91.20 19.03
C GLU A 3 37.14 -91.17 18.66
N MET A 4 36.38 -90.30 19.33
CA MET A 4 35.09 -89.78 18.85
C MET A 4 35.16 -88.25 18.90
N ASN A 5 35.22 -87.64 17.71
CA ASN A 5 35.19 -86.19 17.53
C ASN A 5 33.78 -85.66 17.79
N ILE A 6 33.66 -84.85 18.84
CA ILE A 6 32.51 -84.02 19.18
C ILE A 6 32.98 -82.57 19.00
N THR A 7 32.32 -81.77 18.17
CA THR A 7 32.38 -80.31 18.36
C THR A 7 31.06 -79.65 18.02
N LEU A 8 30.62 -78.85 18.99
CA LEU A 8 29.32 -78.25 19.19
C LEU A 8 28.99 -77.17 18.15
N GLN A 9 27.74 -77.17 17.70
CA GLN A 9 27.14 -76.11 16.88
C GLN A 9 27.04 -74.80 17.69
N GLN A 10 27.63 -73.72 17.17
CA GLN A 10 27.39 -72.36 17.63
C GLN A 10 26.74 -71.53 16.51
N ASN A 11 25.73 -70.75 16.92
CA ASN A 11 24.77 -70.00 16.13
C ASN A 11 25.41 -69.02 15.13
N ASN A 12 24.98 -69.07 13.87
CA ASN A 12 25.29 -68.06 12.87
C ASN A 12 23.99 -67.31 12.49
N VAL A 13 23.82 -66.10 13.03
CA VAL A 13 22.72 -65.18 12.70
C VAL A 13 22.95 -64.64 11.29
N ARG A 14 22.07 -64.97 10.35
CA ARG A 14 22.03 -64.32 9.02
C ARG A 14 21.48 -62.90 9.17
N GLN A 15 22.35 -61.90 9.04
CA GLN A 15 21.94 -60.50 8.92
C GLN A 15 21.23 -60.27 7.58
N GLN A 16 20.01 -59.73 7.62
CA GLN A 16 19.30 -59.25 6.43
C GLN A 16 19.86 -57.88 6.01
N PRO A 17 19.94 -57.56 4.70
CA PRO A 17 20.45 -56.27 4.23
C PRO A 17 19.46 -55.13 4.55
N VAL A 18 20.00 -54.04 5.11
CA VAL A 18 19.30 -52.80 5.45
C VAL A 18 18.92 -52.07 4.16
N GLN A 19 17.62 -51.82 3.93
CA GLN A 19 17.16 -50.91 2.87
C GLN A 19 17.42 -49.46 3.28
N GLU A 20 18.21 -48.73 2.50
CA GLU A 20 18.40 -47.28 2.67
C GLU A 20 17.07 -46.54 2.39
N GLU A 21 16.52 -45.87 3.41
CA GLU A 21 15.40 -44.95 3.22
C GLU A 21 15.84 -43.71 2.43
N LYS A 22 15.26 -43.50 1.25
CA LYS A 22 15.40 -42.25 0.48
C LYS A 22 14.93 -41.05 1.32
N SER A 23 15.75 -40.00 1.36
CA SER A 23 15.41 -38.76 2.07
C SER A 23 14.09 -38.13 1.61
N PHE A 24 13.41 -37.43 2.51
CA PHE A 24 12.16 -36.70 2.22
C PHE A 24 12.28 -35.78 0.99
N TRP A 25 13.40 -35.10 0.83
CA TRP A 25 13.66 -34.20 -0.31
C TRP A 25 13.77 -34.95 -1.63
N THR A 26 14.26 -36.19 -1.62
CA THR A 26 14.34 -37.03 -2.81
C THR A 26 12.95 -37.46 -3.28
N ARG A 27 12.08 -37.88 -2.35
CA ARG A 27 10.69 -38.24 -2.66
C ARG A 27 9.87 -37.05 -3.14
N ALA A 28 10.06 -35.87 -2.52
CA ALA A 28 9.39 -34.65 -2.94
C ALA A 28 9.80 -34.21 -4.36
N LYS A 29 11.08 -34.39 -4.73
CA LYS A 29 11.59 -34.09 -6.06
C LYS A 29 11.05 -35.05 -7.13
N GLU A 30 11.01 -36.36 -6.84
CA GLU A 30 10.43 -37.35 -7.75
C GLU A 30 8.93 -37.10 -8.00
N TYR A 31 8.16 -36.76 -6.96
CA TYR A 31 6.74 -36.41 -7.09
C TYR A 31 6.53 -35.14 -7.93
N ALA A 32 7.32 -34.09 -7.69
CA ALA A 32 7.26 -32.85 -8.47
C ALA A 32 7.60 -33.05 -9.95
N MET A 33 8.55 -33.94 -10.26
CA MET A 33 8.91 -34.28 -11.65
C MET A 33 7.84 -35.12 -12.34
N SER A 34 7.15 -36.01 -11.61
CA SER A 34 6.02 -36.79 -12.17
C SER A 34 4.83 -35.90 -12.54
N LEU A 35 4.51 -34.90 -11.70
CA LEU A 35 3.47 -33.91 -11.99
C LEU A 35 3.83 -33.06 -13.22
N PHE A 36 5.11 -32.77 -13.41
CA PHE A 36 5.60 -32.01 -14.55
C PHE A 36 5.50 -32.80 -15.87
N SER A 37 5.71 -34.12 -15.81
CA SER A 37 5.53 -35.04 -16.93
C SER A 37 4.05 -35.13 -17.34
N GLU A 38 3.14 -35.33 -16.39
CA GLU A 38 1.70 -35.41 -16.67
C GLU A 38 1.14 -34.12 -17.27
N ILE A 39 1.67 -32.95 -16.85
CA ILE A 39 1.28 -31.66 -17.42
C ILE A 39 1.86 -31.50 -18.84
N ALA A 40 3.08 -31.98 -19.10
CA ALA A 40 3.69 -31.90 -20.43
C ALA A 40 2.95 -32.77 -21.46
N ASP A 41 2.47 -33.94 -21.06
CA ASP A 41 1.67 -34.83 -21.91
C ASP A 41 0.25 -34.29 -22.19
N PHE A 42 -0.28 -33.42 -21.32
CA PHE A 42 -1.53 -32.69 -21.57
C PHE A 42 -1.39 -31.61 -22.66
N PHE A 43 -0.18 -31.14 -22.95
CA PHE A 43 0.08 -30.08 -23.93
C PHE A 43 0.68 -30.58 -25.26
N SER A 44 0.86 -31.89 -25.46
CA SER A 44 1.51 -32.47 -26.64
C SER A 44 0.55 -33.10 -27.69
N GLY A 45 -0.76 -32.95 -27.53
CA GLY A 45 -1.74 -33.37 -28.55
C GLY A 45 -1.87 -32.36 -29.68
N GLU A 46 -1.09 -32.54 -30.75
CA GLU A 46 -1.31 -31.90 -32.06
C GLU A 46 -2.51 -32.54 -32.78
N ASP A 47 -3.48 -31.72 -33.21
CA ASP A 47 -4.43 -32.06 -34.28
C ASP A 47 -4.09 -31.23 -35.52
N ASP A 48 -3.88 -31.95 -36.63
CA ASP A 48 -3.54 -31.43 -37.95
C ASP A 48 -4.65 -30.55 -38.55
N ALA A 49 -4.42 -29.24 -38.65
CA ALA A 49 -5.17 -28.35 -39.54
C ALA A 49 -4.26 -27.33 -40.23
N LYS A 50 -4.34 -27.30 -41.57
CA LYS A 50 -3.56 -26.44 -42.51
C LYS A 50 -3.54 -24.95 -42.10
N PRO A 51 -2.46 -24.21 -42.45
CA PRO A 51 -2.21 -22.89 -41.89
C PRO A 51 -3.14 -21.84 -42.53
N ALA A 52 -4.07 -21.32 -41.74
CA ALA A 52 -4.62 -19.99 -42.01
C ALA A 52 -3.55 -18.96 -41.62
N LYS A 53 -3.20 -18.06 -42.54
CA LYS A 53 -2.36 -16.88 -42.25
C LYS A 53 -3.00 -16.08 -41.12
N THR A 54 -2.56 -16.29 -39.89
CA THR A 54 -2.76 -15.35 -38.80
C THR A 54 -1.52 -14.46 -38.76
N THR A 55 -1.70 -13.20 -39.16
CA THR A 55 -0.83 -12.10 -38.74
C THR A 55 -0.94 -11.97 -37.23
N GLU A 56 -0.25 -12.81 -36.48
CA GLU A 56 -0.09 -12.62 -35.04
C GLU A 56 0.96 -11.53 -34.82
N ILE A 57 0.45 -10.31 -34.71
CA ILE A 57 1.18 -9.22 -34.07
C ILE A 57 1.40 -9.66 -32.61
N PRO A 58 2.64 -9.70 -32.11
CA PRO A 58 2.89 -10.09 -30.72
C PRO A 58 2.18 -9.08 -29.81
N LEU A 59 1.26 -9.56 -28.98
CA LEU A 59 0.58 -8.74 -27.98
C LEU A 59 1.61 -8.24 -26.95
N ILE A 60 2.16 -7.06 -27.19
CA ILE A 60 2.70 -6.21 -26.13
C ILE A 60 1.52 -5.98 -25.17
N ARG A 61 1.72 -6.13 -23.86
CA ARG A 61 0.68 -5.82 -22.87
C ARG A 61 0.41 -4.31 -22.91
N ASP A 62 -0.49 -3.92 -23.80
CA ASP A 62 -0.87 -2.54 -24.03
C ASP A 62 -1.79 -2.05 -22.90
N ILE A 63 -1.57 -0.81 -22.50
CA ILE A 63 -2.34 -0.09 -21.48
C ILE A 63 -3.82 -0.14 -21.86
N SER A 64 -4.71 -0.50 -20.93
CA SER A 64 -6.15 -0.59 -21.22
C SER A 64 -6.76 0.76 -21.61
N ASP A 65 -7.84 0.75 -22.40
CA ASP A 65 -8.57 1.97 -22.78
C ASP A 65 -9.00 2.82 -21.56
N GLU A 66 -9.40 2.16 -20.47
CA GLU A 66 -9.74 2.84 -19.22
C GLU A 66 -8.53 3.56 -18.61
N GLN A 67 -7.35 2.92 -18.61
CA GLN A 67 -6.12 3.54 -18.14
C GLN A 67 -5.68 4.70 -19.05
N ILE A 68 -5.85 4.59 -20.37
CA ILE A 68 -5.58 5.67 -21.33
C ILE A 68 -6.52 6.85 -21.07
N MET A 69 -7.83 6.61 -20.95
CA MET A 69 -8.82 7.64 -20.64
C MET A 69 -8.54 8.32 -19.30
N GLN A 70 -8.13 7.54 -18.30
CA GLN A 70 -7.73 8.06 -17.00
C GLN A 70 -6.49 8.95 -17.12
N GLN A 71 -5.43 8.51 -17.81
CA GLN A 71 -4.23 9.32 -18.03
C GLN A 71 -4.52 10.61 -18.82
N ASN A 72 -5.35 10.53 -19.86
CA ASN A 72 -5.81 11.68 -20.65
C ASN A 72 -6.65 12.66 -19.83
N THR A 73 -7.40 12.17 -18.85
CA THR A 73 -8.11 13.02 -17.91
C THR A 73 -7.13 13.70 -16.96
N ARG A 74 -6.20 12.93 -16.38
CA ARG A 74 -5.20 13.44 -15.43
C ARG A 74 -4.30 14.52 -16.03
N SER A 75 -3.91 14.41 -17.30
CA SER A 75 -3.06 15.41 -17.97
C SER A 75 -3.71 16.81 -18.10
N LYS A 76 -5.05 16.90 -18.00
CA LYS A 76 -5.79 18.17 -17.93
C LYS A 76 -5.65 18.88 -16.58
N TYR A 77 -5.29 18.13 -15.54
CA TYR A 77 -5.21 18.60 -14.15
C TYR A 77 -3.81 18.52 -13.52
N ILE A 78 -2.85 17.89 -14.20
CA ILE A 78 -1.45 17.79 -13.74
C ILE A 78 -0.52 18.34 -14.82
N ILE A 79 0.46 19.13 -14.39
CA ILE A 79 1.63 19.50 -15.18
C ILE A 79 2.79 18.62 -14.74
N VAL A 80 3.48 18.01 -15.70
CA VAL A 80 4.69 17.24 -15.47
C VAL A 80 5.88 18.06 -15.98
N THR A 81 6.74 18.50 -15.07
CA THR A 81 7.92 19.29 -15.41
C THR A 81 9.14 18.40 -15.32
N LYS A 82 9.84 18.21 -16.45
CA LYS A 82 11.12 17.49 -16.47
C LYS A 82 12.20 18.37 -15.84
N ASN A 83 12.96 17.78 -14.93
CA ASN A 83 14.11 18.46 -14.33
C ASN A 83 15.38 18.18 -15.16
N PRO A 84 16.28 19.15 -15.30
CA PRO A 84 17.58 18.92 -15.91
C PRO A 84 18.42 17.99 -15.03
N ASN A 85 19.41 17.32 -15.64
CA ASN A 85 20.43 16.62 -14.87
C ASN A 85 21.19 17.63 -14.00
N TYR A 86 21.57 17.19 -12.81
CA TYR A 86 22.25 18.03 -11.82
C TYR A 86 23.71 17.59 -11.66
N LYS A 87 24.64 18.53 -11.77
CA LYS A 87 26.06 18.28 -11.47
C LYS A 87 26.29 18.53 -9.98
N ILE A 88 26.65 17.47 -9.25
CA ILE A 88 26.84 17.50 -7.80
C ILE A 88 27.93 18.53 -7.45
N GLN A 89 27.63 19.41 -6.49
CA GLN A 89 28.55 20.43 -5.99
C GLN A 89 29.19 19.98 -4.66
N LYS A 90 30.29 20.63 -4.27
CA LYS A 90 30.95 20.35 -3.00
C LYS A 90 30.00 20.65 -1.84
N GLY A 91 29.77 19.67 -0.97
CA GLY A 91 28.88 19.80 0.20
C GLY A 91 27.42 19.40 -0.05
N ASP A 92 27.08 18.99 -1.28
CA ASP A 92 25.79 18.40 -1.60
C ASP A 92 25.65 16.99 -1.01
N ASN A 93 24.41 16.62 -0.71
CA ASN A 93 23.99 15.26 -0.45
C ASN A 93 22.61 15.04 -1.11
N ILE A 94 22.16 13.78 -1.23
CA ILE A 94 20.87 13.47 -1.88
C ILE A 94 19.72 14.29 -1.29
N SER A 95 19.65 14.43 0.04
CA SER A 95 18.56 15.17 0.69
C SER A 95 18.53 16.65 0.32
N LYS A 96 19.68 17.33 0.31
CA LYS A 96 19.80 18.73 -0.11
C LYS A 96 19.45 18.91 -1.58
N ILE A 97 19.95 18.02 -2.44
CA ILE A 97 19.65 18.06 -3.89
C ILE A 97 18.16 17.85 -4.11
N ALA A 98 17.56 16.82 -3.50
CA ALA A 98 16.14 16.53 -3.63
C ALA A 98 15.27 17.71 -3.16
N ALA A 99 15.61 18.32 -2.03
CA ALA A 99 14.94 19.52 -1.52
C ALA A 99 15.00 20.70 -2.50
N LYS A 100 16.16 20.94 -3.13
CA LYS A 100 16.35 22.00 -4.14
C LYS A 100 15.40 21.84 -5.35
N PHE A 101 15.11 20.61 -5.74
CA PHE A 101 14.23 20.31 -6.87
C PHE A 101 12.78 20.00 -6.47
N GLY A 102 12.45 20.02 -5.17
CA GLY A 102 11.11 19.70 -4.68
C GLY A 102 10.70 18.24 -4.90
N VAL A 103 11.66 17.31 -4.92
CA VAL A 103 11.45 15.87 -5.13
C VAL A 103 11.83 15.06 -3.89
N GLN A 104 11.47 13.78 -3.86
CA GLN A 104 11.83 12.91 -2.74
C GLN A 104 13.27 12.39 -2.88
N PRO A 105 14.08 12.34 -1.79
CA PRO A 105 15.42 11.74 -1.81
C PRO A 105 15.44 10.31 -2.39
N ALA A 106 14.48 9.47 -1.99
CA ALA A 106 14.37 8.11 -2.47
C ALA A 106 14.03 8.03 -3.98
N ALA A 107 13.30 9.01 -4.52
CA ALA A 107 13.04 9.09 -5.96
C ALA A 107 14.32 9.42 -6.74
N VAL A 108 15.13 10.35 -6.23
CA VAL A 108 16.45 10.66 -6.79
C VAL A 108 17.36 9.44 -6.75
N MET A 109 17.39 8.71 -5.64
CA MET A 109 18.17 7.48 -5.53
C MET A 109 17.70 6.43 -6.54
N ALA A 110 16.39 6.19 -6.62
CA ALA A 110 15.81 5.19 -7.52
C ALA A 110 16.14 5.44 -9.00
N VAL A 111 16.01 6.68 -9.49
CA VAL A 111 16.30 6.99 -10.91
C VAL A 111 17.79 6.95 -11.25
N ASN A 112 18.66 6.92 -10.24
CA ASN A 112 20.11 6.79 -10.40
C ASN A 112 20.66 5.42 -9.97
N GLY A 113 19.79 4.46 -9.63
CA GLY A 113 20.21 3.13 -9.19
C GLY A 113 21.00 3.13 -7.88
N LEU A 114 20.78 4.14 -7.01
CA LEU A 114 21.45 4.28 -5.73
C LEU A 114 20.64 3.58 -4.63
N ASP A 115 21.35 2.91 -3.74
CA ASP A 115 20.87 2.47 -2.44
C ASP A 115 21.37 3.41 -1.32
N GLU A 116 20.96 3.19 -0.08
CA GLU A 116 21.38 4.04 1.05
C GLU A 116 22.90 4.08 1.22
N LYS A 117 23.61 3.00 0.89
CA LYS A 117 25.08 2.87 1.03
C LYS A 117 25.85 3.62 -0.06
N SER A 118 25.32 3.66 -1.28
CA SER A 118 25.92 4.36 -2.42
C SER A 118 25.49 5.83 -2.46
N ALA A 119 24.30 6.17 -1.96
CA ALA A 119 23.82 7.54 -1.83
C ALA A 119 24.74 8.43 -0.98
N VAL A 120 25.35 7.88 0.09
CA VAL A 120 26.31 8.62 0.92
C VAL A 120 27.69 8.76 0.30
N LYS A 121 27.97 8.04 -0.80
CA LYS A 121 29.26 8.03 -1.50
C LYS A 121 29.29 8.91 -2.74
N ILE A 122 28.21 9.63 -3.03
CA ILE A 122 28.17 10.56 -4.17
C ILE A 122 29.25 11.65 -4.02
N ARG A 123 29.81 12.10 -5.13
CA ARG A 123 30.94 13.04 -5.15
C ARG A 123 30.66 14.22 -6.06
N ALA A 124 31.24 15.36 -5.71
CA ALA A 124 31.20 16.54 -6.56
C ALA A 124 31.71 16.22 -7.97
N GLY A 125 31.07 16.81 -8.98
CA GLY A 125 31.37 16.59 -10.39
C GLY A 125 30.57 15.47 -11.05
N GLN A 126 29.99 14.53 -10.29
CA GLN A 126 29.08 13.51 -10.83
C GLN A 126 27.79 14.15 -11.35
N SER A 127 27.20 13.57 -12.40
CA SER A 127 25.90 13.98 -12.92
C SER A 127 24.81 13.07 -12.36
N LEU A 128 23.74 13.67 -11.84
CA LEU A 128 22.61 13.01 -11.22
C LEU A 128 21.34 13.30 -12.02
N LYS A 129 20.59 12.25 -12.37
CA LYS A 129 19.26 12.38 -12.95
C LYS A 129 18.30 12.86 -11.88
N ILE A 130 17.50 13.87 -12.17
CA ILE A 130 16.47 14.38 -11.26
C ILE A 130 15.10 13.94 -11.78
N PRO A 131 14.27 13.25 -10.98
CA PRO A 131 12.95 12.83 -11.42
C PRO A 131 12.08 14.06 -11.75
N PRO A 132 11.09 13.93 -12.66
CA PRO A 132 10.19 15.03 -12.95
C PRO A 132 9.36 15.41 -11.72
N THR A 133 8.92 16.66 -11.67
CA THR A 133 7.96 17.13 -10.68
C THR A 133 6.55 17.15 -11.27
N ARG A 134 5.56 16.86 -10.43
CA ARG A 134 4.14 16.88 -10.79
C ARG A 134 3.46 17.97 -9.98
N THR A 135 2.79 18.90 -10.64
CA THR A 135 2.06 19.98 -9.99
C THR A 135 0.60 20.01 -10.44
N PRO A 136 -0.35 20.26 -9.53
CA PRO A 136 -1.75 20.38 -9.90
C PRO A 136 -2.00 21.68 -10.70
N LYS A 137 -2.97 21.62 -11.62
CA LYS A 137 -3.54 22.77 -12.34
C LYS A 137 -5.04 22.61 -12.45
N ASN A 138 -5.76 23.72 -12.66
CA ASN A 138 -7.21 23.71 -12.90
C ASN A 138 -8.04 23.01 -11.82
N ILE A 139 -7.60 23.06 -10.55
CA ILE A 139 -8.32 22.45 -9.43
C ILE A 139 -9.27 23.49 -8.84
N ASN A 140 -10.59 23.29 -9.02
CA ASN A 140 -11.60 24.19 -8.45
C ASN A 140 -12.58 23.47 -7.50
N THR A 141 -12.65 22.14 -7.59
CA THR A 141 -13.56 21.31 -6.80
C THR A 141 -12.86 20.05 -6.29
N LEU A 142 -13.42 19.39 -5.27
CA LEU A 142 -12.96 18.07 -4.81
C LEU A 142 -13.01 17.02 -5.92
N LYS A 143 -13.96 17.14 -6.85
CA LYS A 143 -14.04 16.27 -8.03
C LYS A 143 -12.85 16.47 -8.97
N ASP A 144 -12.32 17.69 -9.08
CA ASP A 144 -11.11 17.95 -9.87
C ASP A 144 -9.87 17.36 -9.21
N VAL A 145 -9.79 17.35 -7.87
CA VAL A 145 -8.76 16.61 -7.12
C VAL A 145 -8.85 15.11 -7.41
N ALA A 146 -10.07 14.54 -7.39
CA ALA A 146 -10.27 13.13 -7.71
C ALA A 146 -9.79 12.79 -9.13
N LYS A 147 -10.13 13.63 -10.11
CA LYS A 147 -9.67 13.51 -11.51
C LYS A 147 -8.16 13.66 -11.64
N SER A 148 -7.53 14.60 -10.92
CA SER A 148 -6.07 14.77 -10.98
C SER A 148 -5.34 13.55 -10.44
N MET A 149 -5.90 12.93 -9.39
CA MET A 149 -5.34 11.74 -8.75
C MET A 149 -5.74 10.41 -9.41
N GLY A 150 -6.67 10.43 -10.37
CA GLY A 150 -7.21 9.19 -10.96
C GLY A 150 -7.87 8.28 -9.92
N VAL A 151 -8.57 8.86 -8.96
CA VAL A 151 -9.28 8.17 -7.88
C VAL A 151 -10.77 8.54 -7.90
N SER A 152 -11.59 7.80 -7.17
CA SER A 152 -13.01 8.08 -7.04
C SER A 152 -13.26 9.38 -6.26
N ASN A 153 -14.34 10.08 -6.61
CA ASN A 153 -14.79 11.25 -5.86
C ASN A 153 -15.18 10.87 -4.42
N GLU A 154 -15.77 9.69 -4.23
CA GLU A 154 -16.12 9.15 -2.91
C GLU A 154 -14.91 8.98 -2.01
N PHE A 155 -13.77 8.55 -2.56
CA PHE A 155 -12.54 8.44 -1.80
C PHE A 155 -12.04 9.82 -1.32
N ILE A 156 -12.04 10.83 -2.19
CA ILE A 156 -11.64 12.19 -1.82
C ILE A 156 -12.55 12.79 -0.76
N LEU A 157 -13.87 12.63 -0.90
CA LEU A 157 -14.83 13.04 0.12
C LEU A 157 -14.63 12.28 1.44
N GLY A 158 -14.28 11.00 1.37
CA GLY A 158 -13.92 10.17 2.51
C GLY A 158 -12.73 10.72 3.29
N ILE A 159 -11.62 11.04 2.61
CA ILE A 159 -10.45 11.68 3.24
C ILE A 159 -10.86 12.99 3.90
N LYS A 160 -11.54 13.88 3.17
CA LYS A 160 -11.95 15.19 3.68
C LYS A 160 -12.75 15.06 4.99
N ARG A 161 -13.76 14.19 5.01
CA ARG A 161 -14.58 13.96 6.22
C ARG A 161 -13.77 13.41 7.39
N ILE A 162 -12.77 12.58 7.12
CA ILE A 162 -11.88 12.04 8.15
C ILE A 162 -10.96 13.14 8.72
N GLU A 163 -10.47 14.06 7.88
CA GLU A 163 -9.59 15.16 8.29
C GLU A 163 -10.35 16.29 9.02
N ASP A 164 -11.48 16.74 8.48
CA ASP A 164 -12.26 17.85 9.04
C ASP A 164 -13.08 17.43 10.27
N GLY A 165 -13.28 16.13 10.47
CA GLY A 165 -14.19 15.62 11.49
C GLY A 165 -15.63 16.12 11.30
N LYS A 166 -16.23 16.66 12.37
CA LYS A 166 -17.64 17.10 12.39
C LYS A 166 -17.85 18.54 11.92
N GLU A 167 -16.80 19.25 11.57
CA GLU A 167 -16.82 20.71 11.63
C GLU A 167 -17.31 21.37 10.34
N LEU A 168 -17.14 20.74 9.17
CA LEU A 168 -17.31 21.39 7.88
C LEU A 168 -18.11 20.57 6.87
N LYS A 169 -18.99 21.23 6.10
CA LYS A 169 -19.62 20.65 4.90
C LYS A 169 -18.58 20.43 3.80
N ASP A 170 -18.91 19.63 2.78
CA ASP A 170 -18.02 19.34 1.65
C ASP A 170 -17.54 20.60 0.90
N THR A 171 -18.30 21.70 0.94
CA THR A 171 -17.97 22.98 0.30
C THR A 171 -17.21 23.97 1.21
N GLN A 172 -16.95 23.58 2.47
CA GLN A 172 -16.27 24.42 3.47
C GLN A 172 -14.90 23.83 3.79
N PHE A 173 -13.94 24.70 4.12
CA PHE A 173 -12.54 24.33 4.36
C PHE A 173 -11.95 25.14 5.50
N HIS A 174 -10.89 24.62 6.13
CA HIS A 174 -10.08 25.39 7.08
C HIS A 174 -9.16 26.36 6.32
N ASN A 175 -9.66 27.55 6.00
CA ASN A 175 -8.93 28.56 5.23
C ASN A 175 -7.78 29.23 6.01
N THR A 176 -7.73 29.07 7.33
CA THR A 176 -6.67 29.57 8.22
C THR A 176 -6.12 28.45 9.10
N PRO A 177 -4.89 28.57 9.63
CA PRO A 177 -4.33 27.57 10.51
C PRO A 177 -5.13 27.37 11.80
N TYR A 178 -5.34 26.11 12.18
CA TYR A 178 -6.01 25.66 13.41
C TYR A 178 -5.16 24.58 14.10
N ASN A 179 -5.46 24.27 15.36
CA ASN A 179 -4.85 23.14 16.04
C ASN A 179 -5.76 21.92 15.88
N ASP A 180 -5.23 20.84 15.32
CA ASP A 180 -5.95 19.57 15.24
C ASP A 180 -6.09 18.90 16.63
N LYS A 181 -6.76 17.75 16.68
CA LYS A 181 -6.91 16.96 17.92
C LYS A 181 -5.58 16.51 18.52
N GLY A 182 -4.53 16.42 17.71
CA GLY A 182 -3.15 16.12 18.12
C GLY A 182 -2.34 17.35 18.52
N LYS A 183 -2.95 18.54 18.58
CA LYS A 183 -2.30 19.85 18.82
C LYS A 183 -1.27 20.23 17.74
N THR A 184 -1.41 19.67 16.55
CA THR A 184 -0.59 20.01 15.39
C THR A 184 -1.25 21.17 14.64
N LYS A 185 -0.48 22.23 14.39
CA LYS A 185 -0.95 23.38 13.61
C LYS A 185 -1.15 22.94 12.15
N THR A 186 -2.39 23.01 11.68
CA THR A 186 -2.88 22.42 10.43
C THR A 186 -3.69 23.46 9.65
N ILE A 187 -3.73 23.38 8.32
CA ILE A 187 -4.52 24.24 7.44
C ILE A 187 -5.15 23.41 6.32
N GLY A 188 -6.25 23.88 5.74
CA GLY A 188 -6.89 23.23 4.61
C GLY A 188 -7.44 21.85 4.97
N ILE A 189 -7.06 20.83 4.19
CA ILE A 189 -7.44 19.43 4.41
C ILE A 189 -6.20 18.68 4.88
N GLY A 190 -6.03 18.53 6.19
CA GLY A 190 -4.97 17.70 6.80
C GLY A 190 -3.52 18.17 6.54
N HIS A 191 -3.30 19.39 6.05
CA HIS A 191 -1.94 19.90 5.77
C HIS A 191 -1.31 20.49 7.03
N VAL A 192 -0.19 19.92 7.49
CA VAL A 192 0.58 20.45 8.62
C VAL A 192 1.21 21.79 8.21
N TRP A 193 0.71 22.88 8.79
CA TRP A 193 1.17 24.24 8.51
C TRP A 193 2.55 24.48 9.14
N LYS A 194 3.46 25.07 8.36
CA LYS A 194 4.82 25.38 8.79
C LYS A 194 5.08 26.89 8.80
N LYS A 195 6.01 27.31 9.65
CA LYS A 195 6.46 28.70 9.69
C LYS A 195 6.98 29.13 8.31
N GLY A 196 6.40 30.19 7.76
CA GLY A 196 6.69 30.72 6.43
C GLY A 196 5.68 30.34 5.36
N GLU A 197 4.75 29.43 5.64
CA GLU A 197 3.59 29.17 4.77
C GLU A 197 2.49 30.23 4.99
N PRO A 198 1.62 30.48 3.99
CA PRO A 198 0.54 31.44 4.12
C PRO A 198 -0.37 31.14 5.31
N GLU A 199 -0.78 32.17 6.04
CA GLU A 199 -1.77 32.06 7.13
C GLU A 199 -3.22 32.10 6.64
N TYR A 200 -3.42 32.31 5.33
CA TYR A 200 -4.71 32.25 4.68
C TYR A 200 -4.59 31.62 3.30
N LEU A 201 -5.49 30.69 3.00
CA LEU A 201 -5.67 30.10 1.67
C LEU A 201 -7.15 30.25 1.28
N ASN A 202 -7.44 30.75 0.07
CA ASN A 202 -8.79 30.64 -0.47
C ASN A 202 -9.13 29.18 -0.81
N ASN A 203 -10.40 28.86 -1.08
CA ASN A 203 -10.85 27.48 -1.32
C ASN A 203 -10.11 26.79 -2.47
N LYS A 204 -9.81 27.53 -3.54
CA LYS A 204 -9.03 27.01 -4.67
C LYS A 204 -7.62 26.62 -4.22
N GLN A 205 -6.95 27.49 -3.46
CA GLN A 205 -5.62 27.24 -2.92
C GLN A 205 -5.60 26.06 -1.93
N VAL A 206 -6.64 25.90 -1.11
CA VAL A 206 -6.78 24.71 -0.24
C VAL A 206 -6.84 23.44 -1.08
N LEU A 207 -7.64 23.42 -2.15
CA LEU A 207 -7.79 22.25 -3.01
C LEU A 207 -6.51 21.96 -3.81
N GLU A 208 -5.82 22.99 -4.31
CA GLU A 208 -4.52 22.87 -4.97
C GLU A 208 -3.45 22.32 -4.01
N GLN A 209 -3.42 22.79 -2.76
CA GLN A 209 -2.51 22.28 -1.74
C GLN A 209 -2.82 20.81 -1.40
N PHE A 210 -4.10 20.47 -1.23
CA PHE A 210 -4.51 19.08 -0.99
C PHE A 210 -4.14 18.15 -2.16
N ALA A 211 -4.37 18.57 -3.41
CA ALA A 211 -3.94 17.82 -4.58
C ALA A 211 -2.42 17.63 -4.62
N LYS A 212 -1.65 18.67 -4.27
CA LYS A 212 -0.18 18.62 -4.20
C LYS A 212 0.30 17.61 -3.15
N ASP A 213 -0.34 17.55 -1.99
CA ASP A 213 0.01 16.60 -0.93
C ASP A 213 -0.31 15.14 -1.33
N LEU A 214 -1.45 14.91 -2.00
CA LEU A 214 -1.78 13.60 -2.56
C LEU A 214 -0.83 13.17 -3.69
N ILE A 215 -0.45 14.09 -4.58
CA ILE A 215 0.56 13.82 -5.62
C ILE A 215 1.88 13.38 -4.96
N LYS A 216 2.31 14.08 -3.91
CA LYS A 216 3.52 13.72 -3.16
C LYS A 216 3.41 12.34 -2.51
N ALA A 217 2.27 12.01 -1.92
CA ALA A 217 2.02 10.68 -1.36
C ALA A 217 2.05 9.59 -2.45
N GLU A 218 1.47 9.84 -3.62
CA GLU A 218 1.54 8.93 -4.78
C GLU A 218 2.98 8.74 -5.27
N ASP A 219 3.79 9.81 -5.35
CA ASP A 219 5.20 9.70 -5.74
C ASP A 219 6.00 8.83 -4.77
N HIS A 220 5.76 9.00 -3.46
CA HIS A 220 6.40 8.17 -2.44
C HIS A 220 6.00 6.69 -2.58
N LEU A 221 4.72 6.41 -2.88
CA LEU A 221 4.23 5.06 -3.14
C LEU A 221 4.85 4.44 -4.38
N ARG A 222 4.96 5.20 -5.48
CA ARG A 222 5.63 4.73 -6.71
C ARG A 222 7.06 4.29 -6.42
N VAL A 223 7.81 5.07 -5.64
CA VAL A 223 9.17 4.69 -5.23
C VAL A 223 9.16 3.44 -4.35
N LEU A 224 8.28 3.39 -3.34
CA LEU A 224 8.17 2.26 -2.42
C LEU A 224 7.86 0.94 -3.14
N MET A 225 7.00 0.99 -4.17
CA MET A 225 6.63 -0.15 -5.03
C MET A 225 7.73 -0.54 -6.03
N GLY A 226 8.84 0.20 -6.10
CA GLY A 226 9.93 -0.08 -7.02
C GLY A 226 9.69 0.47 -8.43
N GLY A 227 8.91 1.55 -8.55
CA GLY A 227 8.66 2.27 -9.80
C GLY A 227 7.19 2.35 -10.19
N GLU A 228 6.88 3.29 -11.08
CA GLU A 228 5.53 3.57 -11.61
C GLU A 228 4.86 2.31 -12.17
N LYS A 229 5.57 1.52 -12.99
CA LYS A 229 5.05 0.27 -13.57
C LYS A 229 4.55 -0.74 -12.54
N ASN A 230 5.16 -0.80 -11.36
CA ASN A 230 4.74 -1.72 -10.30
C ASN A 230 3.58 -1.15 -9.48
N TYR A 231 3.56 0.17 -9.29
CA TYR A 231 2.44 0.86 -8.66
C TYR A 231 1.17 0.77 -9.52
N ASP A 232 1.29 0.93 -10.84
CA ASP A 232 0.15 0.94 -11.76
C ASP A 232 -0.57 -0.41 -11.88
N LYS A 233 0.14 -1.51 -11.59
CA LYS A 233 -0.44 -2.87 -11.52
C LYS A 233 -1.37 -3.06 -10.33
N LEU A 234 -1.31 -2.19 -9.32
CA LEU A 234 -2.17 -2.31 -8.15
C LEU A 234 -3.63 -2.01 -8.53
N PRO A 235 -4.60 -2.77 -7.98
CA PRO A 235 -6.03 -2.47 -8.12
C PRO A 235 -6.35 -1.02 -7.72
N ALA A 236 -7.25 -0.37 -8.44
CA ALA A 236 -7.58 1.05 -8.23
C ALA A 236 -7.97 1.37 -6.78
N SER A 237 -8.84 0.57 -6.18
CA SER A 237 -9.28 0.76 -4.80
C SER A 237 -8.19 0.50 -3.76
N LEU A 238 -7.22 -0.38 -4.09
CA LEU A 238 -6.05 -0.60 -3.24
C LEU A 238 -5.09 0.61 -3.30
N LYS A 239 -4.93 1.23 -4.48
CA LYS A 239 -4.17 2.48 -4.62
C LYS A 239 -4.77 3.61 -3.80
N GLU A 240 -6.10 3.73 -3.78
CA GLU A 240 -6.83 4.68 -2.93
C GLU A 240 -6.50 4.47 -1.44
N ALA A 241 -6.65 3.24 -0.92
CA ALA A 241 -6.34 2.96 0.48
C ALA A 241 -4.88 3.24 0.85
N LEU A 242 -3.93 2.86 -0.01
CA LEU A 242 -2.51 3.15 0.21
C LEU A 242 -2.20 4.65 0.17
N LEU A 243 -2.93 5.40 -0.65
CA LEU A 243 -2.82 6.85 -0.76
C LEU A 243 -3.27 7.51 0.55
N ASP A 244 -4.40 7.12 1.15
CA ASP A 244 -4.81 7.62 2.47
C ASP A 244 -3.80 7.25 3.56
N MET A 245 -3.37 5.98 3.62
CA MET A 245 -2.37 5.54 4.60
C MET A 245 -1.08 6.38 4.52
N THR A 246 -0.63 6.66 3.30
CA THR A 246 0.59 7.46 3.05
C THR A 246 0.37 8.94 3.33
N PHE A 247 -0.80 9.48 2.99
CA PHE A 247 -1.18 10.85 3.34
C PHE A 247 -1.22 11.03 4.87
N ASN A 248 -1.76 10.05 5.59
CA ASN A 248 -1.91 10.08 7.04
C ASN A 248 -0.60 9.87 7.83
N LYS A 249 0.22 8.89 7.43
CA LYS A 249 1.40 8.46 8.22
C LYS A 249 2.70 8.35 7.43
N GLY A 250 2.71 8.77 6.16
CA GLY A 250 3.82 8.55 5.26
C GLY A 250 3.98 7.07 4.88
N THR A 251 5.02 6.76 4.11
CA THR A 251 5.28 5.40 3.61
C THR A 251 5.76 4.43 4.68
N ASP A 252 6.21 4.92 5.84
CA ASP A 252 6.74 4.08 6.92
C ASP A 252 5.67 3.15 7.50
N ILE A 253 4.41 3.57 7.50
CA ILE A 253 3.29 2.69 7.90
C ILE A 253 3.19 1.46 6.99
N ILE A 254 3.60 1.56 5.73
CA ILE A 254 3.58 0.45 4.76
C ILE A 254 4.88 -0.35 4.86
N LYS A 255 6.03 0.35 4.89
CA LYS A 255 7.37 -0.25 4.93
C LYS A 255 7.61 -1.07 6.21
N ASN A 256 7.19 -0.54 7.36
CA ASN A 256 7.52 -1.10 8.67
C ASN A 256 6.42 -2.04 9.20
N THR A 257 5.25 -2.10 8.56
CA THR A 257 4.24 -3.10 8.90
C THR A 257 4.68 -4.45 8.36
N GLU A 258 4.86 -5.40 9.27
CA GLU A 258 5.39 -6.73 8.97
C GLU A 258 4.64 -7.41 7.81
N GLY A 259 5.38 -7.68 6.74
CA GLY A 259 4.88 -8.38 5.55
C GLY A 259 3.94 -7.58 4.64
N LEU A 260 3.54 -6.35 4.99
CA LEU A 260 2.59 -5.57 4.16
C LEU A 260 3.19 -5.24 2.79
N LEU A 261 4.38 -4.62 2.76
CA LEU A 261 5.05 -4.28 1.51
C LEU A 261 5.32 -5.51 0.64
N TRP A 262 5.70 -6.63 1.26
CA TRP A 262 5.91 -7.89 0.55
C TRP A 262 4.61 -8.40 -0.08
N CYS A 263 3.49 -8.38 0.66
CA CYS A 263 2.19 -8.80 0.12
C CYS A 263 1.78 -7.93 -1.07
N LEU A 264 1.96 -6.61 -0.98
CA LEU A 264 1.65 -5.66 -2.06
C LEU A 264 2.47 -5.94 -3.32
N LYS A 265 3.78 -6.15 -3.18
CA LYS A 265 4.69 -6.42 -4.31
C LYS A 265 4.45 -7.78 -4.97
N ASN A 266 3.91 -8.74 -4.24
CA ASN A 266 3.65 -10.11 -4.73
C ASN A 266 2.18 -10.38 -5.04
N GLY A 267 1.34 -9.34 -5.12
CA GLY A 267 -0.08 -9.49 -5.48
C GLY A 267 -0.94 -10.22 -4.45
N LYS A 268 -0.47 -10.38 -3.21
CA LYS A 268 -1.20 -11.03 -2.10
C LYS A 268 -2.12 -10.01 -1.42
N TYR A 269 -3.08 -9.49 -2.19
CA TYR A 269 -3.87 -8.32 -1.78
C TYR A 269 -4.81 -8.57 -0.59
N GLU A 270 -5.39 -9.76 -0.47
CA GLU A 270 -6.19 -10.13 0.72
C GLU A 270 -5.36 -10.02 2.01
N ALA A 271 -4.17 -10.64 2.02
CA ALA A 271 -3.25 -10.58 3.15
C ALA A 271 -2.73 -9.15 3.39
N ALA A 272 -2.48 -8.38 2.33
CA ALA A 272 -2.11 -6.96 2.46
C ALA A 272 -3.20 -6.16 3.18
N ILE A 273 -4.47 -6.32 2.79
CA ILE A 273 -5.61 -5.63 3.42
C ILE A 273 -5.74 -6.04 4.90
N CYS A 274 -5.58 -7.33 5.22
CA CYS A 274 -5.57 -7.81 6.61
C CYS A 274 -4.43 -7.23 7.47
N LYS A 275 -3.38 -6.65 6.85
CA LYS A 275 -2.26 -6.01 7.55
C LYS A 275 -2.44 -4.49 7.69
N MET A 276 -3.47 -3.88 7.11
CA MET A 276 -3.75 -2.44 7.21
C MET A 276 -4.40 -2.07 8.56
N THR A 277 -3.83 -2.52 9.68
CA THR A 277 -4.44 -2.41 11.02
C THR A 277 -3.71 -1.47 11.97
N ASN A 278 -2.59 -0.86 11.55
CA ASN A 278 -1.79 0.00 12.40
C ASN A 278 -2.55 1.27 12.85
N ASN A 279 -2.90 1.29 14.13
CA ASN A 279 -3.66 2.35 14.79
C ASN A 279 -2.84 3.16 15.80
N VAL A 280 -1.50 3.08 15.74
CA VAL A 280 -0.60 3.73 16.71
C VAL A 280 -0.30 5.17 16.29
N SER A 281 -0.47 6.11 17.21
CA SER A 281 -0.12 7.52 17.00
C SER A 281 1.39 7.71 16.91
N ALA A 282 1.84 8.51 15.93
CA ALA A 282 3.25 8.85 15.83
C ALA A 282 3.71 9.75 16.99
N ALA A 283 2.81 10.57 17.53
CA ALA A 283 3.09 11.53 18.61
C ALA A 283 3.11 10.85 19.98
N THR A 284 2.04 10.11 20.33
CA THR A 284 1.90 9.51 21.67
C THR A 284 2.49 8.11 21.77
N LYS A 285 2.80 7.46 20.64
CA LYS A 285 3.18 6.04 20.54
C LYS A 285 2.13 5.08 21.12
N GLN A 286 0.91 5.56 21.34
CA GLN A 286 -0.21 4.76 21.84
C GLN A 286 -1.23 4.49 20.73
N PRO A 287 -1.93 3.35 20.78
CA PRO A 287 -3.06 3.08 19.89
C PRO A 287 -4.23 4.05 20.17
N MET A 288 -4.91 4.50 19.11
CA MET A 288 -6.03 5.44 19.23
C MET A 288 -7.29 4.88 18.55
N SER A 289 -8.46 5.16 19.12
CA SER A 289 -9.76 4.75 18.57
C SER A 289 -9.97 5.35 17.17
N GLY A 290 -9.68 6.64 17.01
CA GLY A 290 -9.81 7.35 15.74
C GLY A 290 -8.91 6.80 14.63
N LEU A 291 -7.71 6.34 14.98
CA LEU A 291 -6.82 5.67 14.02
C LEU A 291 -7.32 4.28 13.65
N SER A 292 -7.93 3.56 14.59
CA SER A 292 -8.61 2.28 14.30
C SER A 292 -9.76 2.50 13.32
N LYS A 293 -10.53 3.58 13.50
CA LYS A 293 -11.61 3.97 12.58
C LYS A 293 -11.09 4.30 11.18
N ARG A 294 -9.95 5.00 11.09
CA ARG A 294 -9.31 5.30 9.80
C ARG A 294 -8.79 4.03 9.11
N ARG A 295 -8.22 3.08 9.86
CA ARG A 295 -7.84 1.77 9.32
C ARG A 295 -9.06 0.98 8.80
N LEU A 296 -10.22 1.08 9.45
CA LEU A 296 -11.47 0.51 8.92
C LEU A 296 -11.88 1.15 7.59
N PHE A 297 -11.69 2.46 7.42
CA PHE A 297 -11.92 3.15 6.15
C PHE A 297 -10.96 2.65 5.06
N ASP A 298 -9.66 2.54 5.36
CA ASP A 298 -8.64 2.06 4.42
C ASP A 298 -8.95 0.63 3.95
N MET A 299 -9.23 -0.26 4.91
CA MET A 299 -9.57 -1.66 4.62
C MET A 299 -10.86 -1.76 3.79
N ALA A 300 -11.90 -0.98 4.10
CA ALA A 300 -13.15 -0.97 3.34
C ALA A 300 -12.93 -0.47 1.91
N THR A 301 -12.15 0.61 1.76
CA THR A 301 -11.78 1.19 0.47
C THR A 301 -11.04 0.16 -0.37
N ALA A 302 -9.96 -0.44 0.16
CA ALA A 302 -9.20 -1.46 -0.55
C ALA A 302 -10.09 -2.65 -0.97
N SER A 303 -11.00 -3.09 -0.11
CA SER A 303 -11.88 -4.24 -0.34
C SER A 303 -12.90 -4.05 -1.48
N LYS A 304 -13.09 -2.84 -1.99
CA LYS A 304 -13.96 -2.58 -3.16
C LYS A 304 -13.52 -3.37 -4.39
N MET A 305 -12.24 -3.74 -4.51
CA MET A 305 -11.73 -4.59 -5.58
C MET A 305 -12.41 -5.97 -5.69
N TYR A 306 -13.07 -6.42 -4.62
CA TYR A 306 -13.82 -7.69 -4.62
C TYR A 306 -15.29 -7.54 -5.03
N ASN A 307 -15.73 -6.36 -5.46
CA ASN A 307 -17.09 -6.10 -5.97
C ASN A 307 -18.20 -6.60 -5.03
N GLY A 308 -18.00 -6.47 -3.71
CA GLY A 308 -18.95 -6.91 -2.68
C GLY A 308 -18.68 -8.31 -2.11
N ASN A 309 -17.98 -9.19 -2.84
CA ASN A 309 -17.60 -10.54 -2.42
C ASN A 309 -16.34 -10.52 -1.55
N ILE A 310 -16.36 -9.75 -0.47
CA ILE A 310 -15.20 -9.51 0.37
C ILE A 310 -14.83 -10.79 1.15
N PRO A 311 -13.55 -11.25 1.07
CA PRO A 311 -13.07 -12.40 1.83
C PRO A 311 -13.36 -12.34 3.34
N LYS A 312 -13.63 -13.52 3.92
CA LYS A 312 -13.97 -13.63 5.35
C LYS A 312 -12.81 -13.22 6.25
N SER A 313 -11.57 -13.48 5.85
CA SER A 313 -10.35 -13.02 6.52
C SER A 313 -10.35 -11.50 6.72
N ILE A 314 -10.72 -10.73 5.69
CA ILE A 314 -10.79 -9.28 5.73
C ILE A 314 -11.89 -8.82 6.67
N THR A 315 -13.11 -9.32 6.51
CA THR A 315 -14.24 -8.91 7.37
C THR A 315 -14.02 -9.29 8.83
N ASN A 316 -13.43 -10.46 9.12
CA ASN A 316 -13.03 -10.84 10.48
C ASN A 316 -11.93 -9.92 11.04
N THR A 317 -10.98 -9.51 10.19
CA THR A 317 -9.93 -8.56 10.60
C THR A 317 -10.52 -7.18 10.88
N ALA A 318 -11.42 -6.69 10.03
CA ALA A 318 -12.15 -5.45 10.24
C ALA A 318 -12.97 -5.51 11.55
N GLN A 319 -13.62 -6.64 11.84
CA GLN A 319 -14.31 -6.82 13.12
C GLN A 319 -13.37 -6.68 14.33
N ARG A 320 -12.14 -7.25 14.25
CA ARG A 320 -11.14 -7.10 15.32
C ARG A 320 -10.70 -5.64 15.48
N VAL A 321 -10.37 -4.97 14.38
CA VAL A 321 -9.99 -3.54 14.39
C VAL A 321 -11.12 -2.67 14.97
N TYR A 322 -12.37 -2.97 14.65
CA TYR A 322 -13.54 -2.32 15.24
C TYR A 322 -13.62 -2.55 16.75
N ASN A 323 -13.54 -3.80 17.20
CA ASN A 323 -13.60 -4.14 18.62
C ASN A 323 -12.48 -3.44 19.42
N ASP A 324 -11.25 -3.44 18.88
CA ASP A 324 -10.12 -2.71 19.47
C ASP A 324 -10.36 -1.21 19.48
N GLY A 325 -10.93 -0.66 18.40
CA GLY A 325 -11.33 0.74 18.32
C GLY A 325 -12.33 1.14 19.41
N ILE A 326 -13.37 0.33 19.65
CA ILE A 326 -14.36 0.58 20.72
C ILE A 326 -13.72 0.46 22.11
N ARG A 327 -12.83 -0.53 22.31
CA ARG A 327 -12.08 -0.67 23.56
C ARG A 327 -11.26 0.59 23.85
N LEU A 328 -10.54 1.11 22.85
CA LEU A 328 -9.77 2.35 22.96
C LEU A 328 -10.67 3.56 23.20
N LEU A 329 -11.81 3.63 22.50
CA LEU A 329 -12.77 4.72 22.67
C LEU A 329 -13.27 4.82 24.13
N ARG A 330 -13.51 3.66 24.77
CA ARG A 330 -13.92 3.61 26.18
C ARG A 330 -12.81 4.09 27.14
N LEU A 331 -11.55 3.90 26.78
CA LEU A 331 -10.41 4.43 27.55
C LEU A 331 -10.23 5.94 27.33
N GLU A 332 -10.49 6.42 26.11
CA GLU A 332 -10.41 7.84 25.76
C GLU A 332 -11.55 8.66 26.39
N TYR A 333 -12.72 8.06 26.58
CA TYR A 333 -13.91 8.69 27.14
C TYR A 333 -14.45 7.85 28.32
N PRO A 334 -13.90 8.02 29.54
CA PRO A 334 -14.32 7.26 30.71
C PRO A 334 -15.72 7.67 31.23
N ASP A 335 -16.17 8.88 30.95
CA ASP A 335 -17.55 9.30 31.24
C ASP A 335 -18.55 8.56 30.33
N LYS A 336 -19.62 8.04 30.93
CA LYS A 336 -20.60 7.19 30.23
C LYS A 336 -21.39 7.96 29.17
N THR A 337 -21.72 9.21 29.43
CA THR A 337 -22.54 10.04 28.52
C THR A 337 -21.70 10.48 27.32
N GLU A 338 -20.46 10.92 27.57
CA GLU A 338 -19.51 11.25 26.52
C GLU A 338 -19.18 10.03 25.67
N PHE A 339 -18.89 8.88 26.29
CA PHE A 339 -18.65 7.63 25.57
C PHE A 339 -19.82 7.26 24.66
N ALA A 340 -21.06 7.34 25.14
CA ALA A 340 -22.23 7.00 24.34
C ALA A 340 -22.37 7.91 23.10
N ALA A 341 -22.11 9.21 23.25
CA ALA A 341 -22.11 10.16 22.13
C ALA A 341 -21.02 9.81 21.11
N GLN A 342 -19.78 9.57 21.57
CA GLN A 342 -18.67 9.24 20.68
C GLN A 342 -18.85 7.88 20.00
N LEU A 343 -19.41 6.88 20.70
CA LEU A 343 -19.74 5.57 20.15
C LEU A 343 -20.78 5.67 19.02
N ALA A 344 -21.81 6.51 19.19
CA ALA A 344 -22.83 6.71 18.17
C ALA A 344 -22.23 7.24 16.86
N ASP A 345 -21.31 8.20 16.94
CA ASP A 345 -20.64 8.74 15.76
C ASP A 345 -19.61 7.76 15.18
N TYR A 346 -18.85 7.08 16.03
CA TYR A 346 -17.94 6.01 15.60
C TYR A 346 -18.69 4.94 14.79
N ASN A 347 -19.84 4.50 15.30
CA ASN A 347 -20.69 3.51 14.64
C ASN A 347 -21.29 4.02 13.34
N ARG A 348 -21.69 5.30 13.27
CA ARG A 348 -22.21 5.91 12.04
C ARG A 348 -21.17 5.83 10.92
N ASP A 349 -19.93 6.21 11.21
CA ASP A 349 -18.83 6.17 10.25
C ASP A 349 -18.50 4.75 9.83
N VAL A 350 -18.33 3.82 10.78
CA VAL A 350 -18.02 2.42 10.47
C VAL A 350 -19.15 1.77 9.66
N LYS A 351 -20.42 2.08 9.97
CA LYS A 351 -21.57 1.63 9.16
C LYS A 351 -21.50 2.17 7.74
N SER A 352 -21.06 3.41 7.54
CA SER A 352 -20.90 3.97 6.19
C SER A 352 -19.83 3.27 5.37
N PHE A 353 -18.80 2.71 6.02
CA PHE A 353 -17.71 2.00 5.34
C PHE A 353 -18.04 0.52 5.08
N TRP A 354 -18.64 -0.16 6.07
CA TRP A 354 -18.79 -1.62 6.08
C TRP A 354 -20.22 -2.13 5.97
N GLY A 355 -21.23 -1.26 6.04
CA GLY A 355 -22.63 -1.65 6.08
C GLY A 355 -22.91 -2.64 7.21
N SER A 356 -23.44 -3.81 6.88
CA SER A 356 -23.72 -4.91 7.81
C SER A 356 -22.55 -5.90 8.01
N LYS A 357 -21.41 -5.70 7.34
CA LYS A 357 -20.28 -6.65 7.36
C LYS A 357 -19.45 -6.60 8.65
N VAL A 358 -19.62 -5.56 9.46
CA VAL A 358 -19.06 -5.41 10.82
C VAL A 358 -20.23 -5.28 11.79
N LYS A 359 -20.24 -6.14 12.82
CA LYS A 359 -21.24 -6.12 13.88
C LYS A 359 -20.90 -4.99 14.87
N LEU A 360 -21.77 -4.00 14.92
CA LEU A 360 -21.62 -2.81 15.76
C LEU A 360 -22.13 -3.08 17.19
N ILE A 361 -21.42 -2.54 18.18
CA ILE A 361 -21.80 -2.53 19.60
C ILE A 361 -22.67 -1.31 19.85
N THR A 362 -23.82 -1.50 20.52
CA THR A 362 -24.80 -0.44 20.78
C THR A 362 -24.82 0.05 22.23
N LYS A 363 -24.09 -0.58 23.15
CA LYS A 363 -24.04 -0.25 24.60
C LYS A 363 -22.64 -0.50 25.17
#